data_AF-A0A9P4TXQ8-F1
#
_entry.id   AF-A0A9P4TXQ8-F1
#
_cell.length_a   1.000
_cell.length_b   1.000
_cell.length_c   1.000
_cell.angle_alpha   90.00
_cell.angle_beta   90.00
_cell.angle_gamma   90.00
#
_symmetry.space_group_name_H-M   'P 1'
#
loop_
_entity.id
_entity.type
_entity.pdbx_description
1 polymer ?
#
loop_
_entity_poly.entity_id
_entity_poly.type
_entity_poly.pdbx_seq_one_letter_code
_entity_poly.pdbx_strand_id
1 'polypeptide(L)'
;MRVRFQRNGRDGEWAFIDTERGTITICDFQEMGCKRYERDFPGELWRGYPTYAVKTFFDHLKKKYLSLDLFPIDNHRIGQTSKSVAGGGDPYEADEPLRNIFRNHGWPTDDYQKDECIKKVRELYEQQKEADRKESQARMASWSYPVESEQIARNFGIVS
;
A
#
# COMPACT_ATOMS: atom_id res chain seq x y z
N MET A 1 -22.03 -8.42 -4.50
CA MET A 1 -20.93 -8.98 -3.68
C MET A 1 -19.85 -7.91 -3.51
N ARG A 2 -19.18 -7.80 -2.35
CA ARG A 2 -18.14 -6.78 -2.07
C ARG A 2 -16.77 -7.45 -1.93
N VAL A 3 -15.77 -6.95 -2.64
CA VAL A 3 -14.37 -7.41 -2.56
C VAL A 3 -13.48 -6.22 -2.22
N ARG A 4 -12.56 -6.40 -1.25
CA ARG A 4 -11.66 -5.36 -0.74
C ARG A 4 -10.24 -5.62 -1.21
N PHE A 5 -9.61 -4.62 -1.82
CA PHE A 5 -8.18 -4.64 -2.15
C PHE A 5 -7.43 -3.80 -1.12
N GLN A 6 -6.63 -4.42 -0.25
CA GLN A 6 -5.86 -3.68 0.76
C GLN A 6 -4.63 -3.02 0.13
N ARG A 7 -4.40 -1.76 0.50
CA ARG A 7 -3.19 -1.00 0.18
C ARG A 7 -2.49 -0.65 1.49
N ASN A 8 -1.17 -0.82 1.59
CA ASN A 8 -0.44 -0.55 2.83
C ASN A 8 -0.73 0.88 3.34
N GLY A 9 -1.29 0.98 4.55
CA GLY A 9 -1.60 2.26 5.21
C GLY A 9 -2.86 2.99 4.76
N ARG A 10 -3.75 2.39 3.94
CA ARG A 10 -5.03 2.97 3.47
C ARG A 10 -6.19 1.98 3.55
N ASP A 11 -7.44 2.44 3.54
CA ASP A 11 -8.62 1.55 3.62
C ASP A 11 -8.78 0.65 2.38
N GLY A 12 -8.07 0.98 1.30
CA GLY A 12 -7.99 0.19 0.08
C GLY A 12 -9.05 0.56 -0.95
N GLU A 13 -8.94 -0.03 -2.14
CA GLU A 13 -9.92 0.12 -3.21
C GLU A 13 -11.09 -0.86 -2.97
N TRP A 14 -12.32 -0.39 -3.16
CA TRP A 14 -13.55 -1.18 -3.07
C TRP A 14 -14.05 -1.54 -4.46
N ALA A 15 -14.38 -2.81 -4.69
CA ALA A 15 -15.07 -3.24 -5.91
C ALA A 15 -16.57 -3.47 -5.66
N PHE A 16 -17.40 -2.76 -6.42
CA PHE A 16 -18.83 -3.03 -6.54
C PHE A 16 -19.07 -3.85 -7.79
N ILE A 17 -19.69 -5.01 -7.62
CA ILE A 17 -20.01 -5.94 -8.71
C ILE A 17 -21.51 -5.86 -8.95
N ASP A 18 -21.89 -5.34 -10.11
CA ASP A 18 -23.26 -5.35 -10.63
C ASP A 18 -23.40 -6.55 -11.56
N THR A 19 -24.06 -7.60 -11.06
CA THR A 19 -24.26 -8.86 -11.79
C THR A 19 -25.36 -8.78 -12.84
N GLU A 20 -26.30 -7.83 -12.71
CA GLU A 20 -27.37 -7.64 -13.69
C GLU A 20 -26.83 -6.95 -14.94
N ARG A 21 -25.95 -5.97 -14.74
CA ARG A 21 -25.33 -5.20 -15.83
C ARG A 21 -24.00 -5.77 -16.31
N GLY A 22 -23.42 -6.72 -15.57
CA GLY A 22 -22.12 -7.30 -15.89
C GLY A 22 -20.99 -6.27 -15.79
N THR A 23 -21.03 -5.41 -14.78
CA THR A 23 -20.05 -4.33 -14.57
C THR A 23 -19.40 -4.37 -13.20
N ILE A 24 -18.19 -3.82 -13.12
CA ILE A 24 -17.42 -3.67 -11.89
C ILE A 24 -16.99 -2.21 -11.75
N THR A 25 -17.27 -1.61 -10.60
CA THR A 25 -16.89 -0.23 -10.27
C THR A 25 -15.85 -0.25 -9.16
N ILE A 26 -14.73 0.46 -9.37
CA ILE A 26 -13.63 0.53 -8.41
C ILE A 26 -13.64 1.89 -7.72
N CYS A 27 -13.84 1.88 -6.40
CA CYS A 27 -13.99 3.07 -5.58
C CYS A 27 -12.84 3.19 -4.59
N ASP A 28 -12.10 4.30 -4.64
CA ASP A 28 -11.26 4.75 -3.55
C ASP A 28 -12.00 5.88 -2.81
N PHE A 29 -12.71 5.52 -1.73
CA PHE A 29 -13.49 6.48 -0.95
C PHE A 29 -12.64 7.42 -0.10
N GLN A 30 -11.32 7.21 -0.04
CA GLN A 30 -10.39 8.07 0.68
C GLN A 30 -9.79 9.16 -0.22
N GLU A 31 -9.97 9.10 -1.54
CA GLU A 31 -9.55 10.17 -2.45
C GLU A 31 -10.47 11.39 -2.29
N MET A 32 -9.89 12.61 -2.25
CA MET A 32 -10.58 13.88 -1.97
C MET A 32 -11.73 14.24 -2.95
N GLY A 33 -12.03 13.39 -3.93
CA GLY A 33 -13.14 13.52 -4.88
C GLY A 33 -14.51 13.15 -4.32
N CYS A 34 -14.60 12.45 -3.18
CA CYS A 34 -15.89 12.02 -2.59
C CYS A 34 -16.90 13.17 -2.41
N LYS A 35 -16.45 14.35 -1.98
CA LYS A 35 -17.34 15.51 -1.76
C LYS A 35 -17.99 16.02 -3.05
N ARG A 36 -17.32 15.88 -4.20
CA ARG A 36 -17.88 16.29 -5.50
C ARG A 36 -18.98 15.34 -5.94
N TYR A 37 -18.76 14.04 -5.77
CA TYR A 37 -19.74 13.02 -6.13
C TYR A 37 -20.92 12.96 -5.17
N GLU A 38 -20.78 13.36 -3.91
CA GLU A 38 -21.91 13.42 -2.97
C GLU A 38 -22.95 14.45 -3.37
N ARG A 39 -22.49 15.58 -3.92
CA ARG A 39 -23.37 16.61 -4.44
C ARG A 39 -24.12 16.14 -5.69
N ASP A 40 -23.43 15.44 -6.59
CA ASP A 40 -23.98 15.04 -7.88
C ASP A 40 -24.77 13.70 -7.80
N PHE A 41 -24.46 12.86 -6.80
CA PHE A 41 -25.05 11.52 -6.56
C PHE A 41 -25.22 11.23 -5.05
N PRO A 42 -26.18 11.87 -4.36
CA PRO A 42 -26.38 11.70 -2.92
C PRO A 42 -26.77 10.25 -2.59
N GLY A 43 -26.00 9.61 -1.69
CA GLY A 43 -26.21 8.21 -1.30
C GLY A 43 -25.68 7.16 -2.30
N GLU A 44 -25.21 7.57 -3.48
CA GLU A 44 -24.73 6.68 -4.54
C GLU A 44 -23.33 7.10 -5.06
N LEU A 45 -22.46 7.53 -4.15
CA LEU A 45 -21.09 8.00 -4.43
C LEU A 45 -20.30 7.11 -5.39
N TRP A 46 -20.54 5.79 -5.32
CA TRP A 46 -19.89 4.80 -6.17
C TRP A 46 -20.14 5.03 -7.67
N ARG A 47 -21.28 5.62 -8.08
CA ARG A 47 -21.57 5.90 -9.50
C ARG A 47 -20.65 6.94 -10.13
N GLY A 48 -20.01 7.77 -9.32
CA GLY A 48 -19.02 8.73 -9.77
C GLY A 48 -17.69 8.11 -10.20
N TYR A 49 -17.47 6.84 -9.89
CA TYR A 49 -16.20 6.16 -10.14
C TYR A 49 -16.17 5.43 -11.49
N PRO A 50 -14.97 5.19 -12.04
CA PRO A 50 -14.80 4.39 -13.24
C PRO A 50 -15.48 3.02 -13.12
N THR A 51 -16.38 2.76 -14.07
CA THR A 51 -17.12 1.50 -14.18
C THR A 51 -16.63 0.77 -15.42
N TYR A 52 -16.32 -0.51 -15.26
CA TYR A 52 -15.76 -1.37 -16.30
C TYR A 52 -16.72 -2.51 -16.59
N ALA A 53 -16.80 -2.94 -17.85
CA ALA A 53 -17.35 -4.26 -18.16
C ALA A 53 -16.51 -5.33 -17.45
N VAL A 54 -17.13 -6.41 -16.96
CA VAL A 54 -16.44 -7.50 -16.24
C VAL A 54 -15.21 -8.00 -17.00
N LYS A 55 -15.33 -8.22 -18.32
CA LYS A 55 -14.20 -8.65 -19.15
C LYS A 55 -13.04 -7.65 -19.11
N THR A 56 -13.33 -6.38 -19.34
CA THR A 56 -12.32 -5.30 -19.34
C THR A 56 -11.66 -5.17 -17.98
N PHE A 57 -12.42 -5.32 -16.90
CA PHE A 57 -11.88 -5.31 -15.54
C PHE A 57 -10.84 -6.43 -15.35
N PHE A 58 -11.16 -7.68 -15.73
CA PHE A 58 -10.23 -8.79 -15.60
C PHE A 58 -9.02 -8.66 -16.53
N ASP A 59 -9.18 -8.10 -17.74
CA ASP A 59 -8.07 -7.79 -18.63
C ASP A 59 -7.09 -6.79 -17.99
N HIS A 60 -7.61 -5.75 -17.32
CA HIS A 60 -6.80 -4.79 -16.56
C HIS A 60 -6.14 -5.43 -15.33
N LEU A 61 -6.87 -6.26 -14.60
CA LEU A 61 -6.36 -6.96 -13.42
C LEU A 61 -5.21 -7.89 -13.80
N LYS A 62 -5.37 -8.66 -14.89
CA LYS A 62 -4.32 -9.53 -15.44
C LYS A 62 -3.08 -8.74 -15.82
N LYS A 63 -3.24 -7.60 -16.50
CA LYS A 63 -2.11 -6.72 -16.85
C LYS A 63 -1.35 -6.25 -15.61
N LYS A 64 -2.07 -5.76 -14.60
CA LYS A 64 -1.48 -5.30 -13.32
C LYS A 64 -0.78 -6.44 -12.56
N TYR A 65 -1.33 -7.65 -12.63
CA TYR A 65 -0.76 -8.82 -11.99
C TYR A 65 0.54 -9.25 -12.68
N LEU A 66 0.54 -9.32 -14.01
CA LEU A 66 1.72 -9.64 -14.81
C LEU A 66 2.82 -8.59 -14.65
N SER A 67 2.44 -7.31 -14.57
CA SER A 67 3.38 -6.21 -14.32
C SER A 67 3.83 -6.11 -12.87
N LEU A 68 3.33 -6.94 -11.94
CA LEU A 68 3.59 -6.86 -10.49
C LEU A 68 3.19 -5.50 -9.87
N ASP A 69 2.23 -4.79 -10.46
CA ASP A 69 1.57 -3.65 -9.79
C ASP A 69 0.53 -4.12 -8.76
N LEU A 70 0.04 -5.35 -8.95
CA LEU A 70 -0.68 -6.13 -7.96
C LEU A 70 0.09 -7.43 -7.75
N PHE A 71 0.34 -7.78 -6.50
CA PHE A 71 1.13 -8.95 -6.16
C PHE A 71 0.57 -9.66 -4.92
N PRO A 72 0.69 -10.99 -4.83
CA PRO A 72 0.28 -11.73 -3.65
C PRO A 72 1.28 -11.48 -2.52
N ILE A 73 0.79 -11.06 -1.35
CA ILE A 73 1.58 -10.99 -0.11
C ILE A 73 1.56 -12.37 0.57
N ASP A 74 0.39 -13.01 0.53
CA ASP A 74 0.17 -14.37 1.00
C ASP A 74 -1.01 -15.02 0.24
N ASN A 75 -1.43 -16.21 0.69
CA ASN A 75 -2.54 -16.97 0.08
C ASN A 75 -3.91 -16.28 0.18
N HIS A 76 -4.04 -15.26 1.03
CA HIS A 76 -5.29 -14.57 1.32
C HIS A 76 -5.22 -13.06 1.10
N ARG A 77 -4.03 -12.51 0.80
CA ARG A 77 -3.80 -11.07 0.71
C ARG A 77 -3.05 -10.72 -0.56
N ILE A 78 -3.58 -9.71 -1.25
CA ILE A 78 -2.96 -9.07 -2.41
C ILE A 78 -2.53 -7.67 -1.96
N GLY A 79 -1.27 -7.35 -2.21
CA GLY A 79 -0.72 -6.01 -2.10
C GLY A 79 -0.78 -5.26 -3.43
N GLN A 80 -0.65 -3.95 -3.36
CA GLN A 80 -0.53 -3.07 -4.51
C GLN A 80 0.73 -2.24 -4.34
N THR A 81 1.43 -1.98 -5.43
CA THR A 81 2.61 -1.12 -5.43
C THR A 81 2.27 0.29 -4.96
N SER A 82 3.15 0.86 -4.16
CA SER A 82 2.93 2.15 -3.54
C SER A 82 3.12 3.24 -4.56
N LYS A 83 2.06 3.78 -5.18
CA LYS A 83 2.19 4.95 -6.09
C LYS A 83 2.78 6.23 -5.46
N SER A 84 3.03 6.25 -4.15
CA SER A 84 3.66 7.37 -3.46
C SER A 84 4.43 6.89 -2.24
N VAL A 85 5.74 7.11 -2.22
CA VAL A 85 6.52 7.07 -0.99
C VAL A 85 6.18 8.35 -0.21
N ALA A 86 5.77 8.23 1.06
CA ALA A 86 5.64 9.39 1.93
C ALA A 86 7.04 10.01 2.10
N GLY A 87 7.35 11.03 1.31
CA GLY A 87 8.71 11.59 1.20
C GLY A 87 9.18 11.92 -0.22
N GLY A 88 8.39 11.63 -1.27
CA GLY A 88 8.69 12.07 -2.64
C GLY A 88 9.75 11.25 -3.38
N GLY A 89 10.12 10.07 -2.88
CA GLY A 89 10.96 9.11 -3.60
C GLY A 89 10.21 8.44 -4.75
N ASP A 90 10.96 7.85 -5.69
CA ASP A 90 10.37 7.12 -6.81
C ASP A 90 9.62 5.88 -6.28
N PRO A 91 8.28 5.83 -6.43
CA PRO A 91 7.48 4.68 -6.01
C PRO A 91 7.90 3.36 -6.69
N TYR A 92 8.49 3.44 -7.88
CA TYR A 92 8.96 2.29 -8.63
C TYR A 92 10.21 1.66 -7.99
N GLU A 93 11.11 2.47 -7.44
CA GLU A 93 12.33 2.01 -6.77
C GLU A 93 12.04 1.36 -5.41
N ALA A 94 11.03 1.88 -4.69
CA ALA A 94 10.64 1.35 -3.38
C ALA A 94 10.15 -0.11 -3.44
N ASP A 95 9.48 -0.49 -4.54
CA ASP A 95 8.91 -1.82 -4.73
C ASP A 95 9.82 -2.76 -5.53
N GLU A 96 10.99 -2.30 -6.01
CA GLU A 96 11.90 -3.11 -6.82
C GLU A 96 12.48 -4.35 -6.10
N PRO A 97 12.84 -4.29 -4.79
CA PRO A 97 13.25 -5.48 -4.05
C PRO A 97 12.19 -6.59 -4.08
N LEU A 98 10.91 -6.21 -3.99
CA LEU A 98 9.79 -7.12 -4.08
C LEU A 98 9.66 -7.70 -5.49
N ARG A 99 9.71 -6.86 -6.53
CA ARG A 99 9.62 -7.31 -7.93
C ARG A 99 10.73 -8.31 -8.26
N ASN A 100 11.93 -8.09 -7.73
CA ASN A 100 13.05 -9.01 -7.90
C ASN A 100 12.82 -10.37 -7.24
N ILE A 101 12.17 -10.43 -6.07
CA ILE A 101 11.76 -11.72 -5.47
C ILE A 101 10.90 -12.51 -6.46
N PHE A 102 9.87 -11.89 -7.04
CA PHE A 102 9.00 -12.58 -8.00
C PHE A 102 9.76 -13.05 -9.25
N ARG A 103 10.55 -12.18 -9.87
CA ARG A 103 11.34 -12.54 -11.07
C ARG A 103 12.31 -13.68 -10.79
N ASN A 104 12.99 -13.66 -9.63
CA ASN A 104 13.95 -14.70 -9.25
C ASN A 104 13.29 -16.06 -8.98
N HIS A 105 11.98 -16.09 -8.75
CA HIS A 105 11.22 -17.33 -8.54
C HIS A 105 10.43 -17.75 -9.79
N GLY A 106 10.77 -17.23 -10.97
CA GLY A 106 10.13 -17.65 -12.23
C GLY A 106 8.80 -16.95 -12.51
N TRP A 107 8.57 -15.75 -11.99
CA TRP A 107 7.41 -14.96 -12.42
C TRP A 107 7.68 -14.27 -13.77
N PRO A 108 6.74 -14.25 -14.76
CA PRO A 108 5.43 -14.90 -14.81
C PRO A 108 5.43 -16.17 -15.69
N THR A 109 6.45 -17.03 -15.56
CA THR A 109 6.62 -18.23 -16.38
C THR A 109 5.99 -19.47 -15.71
N ASP A 110 5.91 -20.57 -16.45
CA ASP A 110 5.23 -21.81 -15.98
C ASP A 110 5.99 -22.50 -14.83
N ASP A 111 7.26 -22.19 -14.63
CA ASP A 111 8.11 -22.67 -13.55
C ASP A 111 8.02 -21.81 -12.27
N TYR A 112 7.03 -20.91 -12.17
CA TYR A 112 6.85 -20.04 -11.02
C TYR A 112 6.76 -20.80 -9.69
N GLN A 113 7.75 -20.60 -8.82
CA GLN A 113 7.88 -21.23 -7.51
C GLN A 113 7.08 -20.44 -6.46
N LYS A 114 5.75 -20.57 -6.52
CA LYS A 114 4.82 -19.77 -5.69
C LYS A 114 5.14 -19.79 -4.20
N ASP A 115 5.27 -20.96 -3.59
CA ASP A 115 5.37 -21.06 -2.13
C ASP A 115 6.67 -20.45 -1.59
N GLU A 116 7.80 -20.71 -2.25
CA GLU A 116 9.10 -20.10 -1.90
C GLU A 116 9.11 -18.59 -2.16
N CYS A 117 8.51 -18.14 -3.26
CA CYS A 117 8.34 -16.72 -3.55
C CYS A 117 7.57 -16.01 -2.43
N ILE A 118 6.40 -16.54 -2.04
CA ILE A 118 5.56 -15.94 -0.99
C ILE A 118 6.28 -15.91 0.36
N LYS A 119 7.04 -16.96 0.68
CA LYS A 119 7.87 -16.99 1.89
C LYS A 119 8.89 -15.84 1.90
N LYS A 120 9.59 -15.62 0.79
CA LYS A 120 10.56 -14.52 0.64
C LYS A 120 9.89 -13.14 0.72
N VAL A 121 8.71 -12.99 0.15
CA VAL A 121 7.91 -11.76 0.27
C VAL A 121 7.58 -11.47 1.73
N ARG A 122 7.15 -12.47 2.51
CA ARG A 122 6.87 -12.30 3.94
C ARG A 122 8.11 -11.89 4.73
N GLU A 123 9.24 -12.54 4.50
CA GLU A 123 10.53 -12.20 5.14
C GLU A 123 10.90 -10.73 4.89
N LEU A 124 10.72 -10.22 3.66
CA LEU A 124 10.97 -8.82 3.33
C LEU A 124 10.06 -7.86 4.13
N TYR A 125 8.76 -8.15 4.21
CA TYR A 125 7.82 -7.31 4.95
C TYR A 125 8.09 -7.31 6.47
N GLU A 126 8.47 -8.46 7.03
CA GLU A 126 8.85 -8.55 8.44
C GLU A 126 10.10 -7.71 8.75
N GLN A 127 11.09 -7.74 7.86
CA GLN A 127 12.29 -6.91 7.96
C GLN A 127 11.98 -5.41 7.90
N GLN A 128 11.14 -4.98 6.95
CA GLN A 128 10.69 -3.59 6.85
C GLN A 128 9.96 -3.13 8.10
N LYS A 129 8.99 -3.92 8.58
CA LYS A 129 8.23 -3.60 9.78
C LYS A 129 9.13 -3.43 11.01
N GLU A 130 10.15 -4.27 11.15
CA GLU A 130 11.11 -4.18 12.25
C GLU A 130 12.02 -2.95 12.12
N ALA A 131 12.44 -2.60 10.90
CA ALA A 131 13.21 -1.39 10.64
C ALA A 131 12.38 -0.13 10.97
N ASP A 132 11.14 -0.04 10.50
CA ASP A 132 10.21 1.07 10.77
C ASP A 132 9.95 1.22 12.28
N ARG A 133 9.82 0.10 12.99
CA ARG A 133 9.64 0.09 14.46
C ARG A 133 10.85 0.68 15.16
N LYS A 134 12.07 0.29 14.76
CA LYS A 134 13.32 0.83 15.31
C LYS A 134 13.50 2.30 14.98
N GLU A 135 13.21 2.72 13.75
CA GLU A 135 13.28 4.13 13.36
C GLU A 135 12.27 4.97 14.16
N SER A 136 11.03 4.49 14.30
CA SER A 136 10.01 5.16 15.10
C SER A 136 10.41 5.29 16.57
N GLN A 137 10.98 4.22 17.14
CA GLN A 137 11.52 4.26 18.51
C GLN A 137 12.68 5.24 18.64
N ALA A 138 13.61 5.28 17.68
CA ALA A 138 14.72 6.23 17.67
C ALA A 138 14.24 7.68 17.51
N ARG A 139 13.25 7.95 16.65
CA ARG A 139 12.63 9.28 16.49
C ARG A 139 11.92 9.71 17.76
N MET A 140 11.16 8.83 18.42
CA MET A 140 10.51 9.16 19.69
C MET A 140 11.54 9.39 20.81
N ALA A 141 12.61 8.61 20.87
CA ALA A 141 13.71 8.85 21.81
C ALA A 141 14.39 10.20 21.54
N SER A 142 14.64 10.55 20.27
CA SER A 142 15.22 11.84 19.88
C SER A 142 14.32 13.04 20.22
N TRP A 143 13.00 12.87 20.22
CA TRP A 143 12.04 13.91 20.64
C TRP A 143 11.87 13.99 22.16
N SER A 144 12.28 12.95 22.89
CA SER A 144 12.15 12.86 24.35
C SER A 144 13.37 13.40 25.12
N TYR A 145 14.45 13.79 24.44
CA TYR A 145 15.58 14.51 25.05
C TYR A 145 15.45 16.00 24.77
N PRO A 146 15.06 16.85 25.74
CA PRO A 146 15.28 18.27 25.58
C PRO A 146 16.79 18.53 25.56
N VAL A 147 17.30 19.06 24.46
CA VAL A 147 18.68 19.57 24.31
C VAL A 147 18.93 20.79 25.21
N GLU A 148 17.99 21.17 26.06
CA GLU A 148 18.08 22.34 26.94
C GLU A 148 18.53 22.05 28.38
N SER A 149 18.55 20.80 28.86
CA SER A 149 18.93 20.58 30.28
C SER A 149 20.41 20.75 30.57
N GLU A 150 21.32 20.49 29.61
CA GLU A 150 22.76 20.69 29.82
C GLU A 150 23.21 22.15 29.60
N GLN A 151 22.54 22.89 28.72
CA GLN A 151 22.85 24.31 28.48
C GLN A 151 22.25 25.23 29.55
N ILE A 152 21.08 24.88 30.11
CA ILE A 152 20.50 25.60 31.25
C ILE A 152 21.31 25.32 32.53
N ALA A 153 21.74 24.08 32.79
CA ALA A 153 22.54 23.76 34.00
C ALA A 153 23.91 24.46 34.03
N ARG A 154 24.56 24.66 32.87
CA ARG A 154 25.81 25.42 32.77
C ARG A 154 25.63 26.93 32.90
N ASN A 155 24.52 27.49 32.42
CA ASN A 155 24.24 28.93 32.55
C ASN A 155 23.75 29.34 33.96
N PHE A 156 23.24 28.40 34.77
CA PHE A 156 22.79 28.68 36.14
C PHE A 156 23.82 28.31 37.24
N GLY A 157 25.01 27.80 36.89
CA GLY A 157 26.10 27.62 37.86
C GLY A 157 25.83 26.60 38.98
N ILE A 158 25.03 25.56 38.72
CA ILE A 158 24.61 24.57 39.74
C ILE A 158 25.53 23.34 39.79
N VAL A 159 26.48 23.19 38.85
CA VAL A 159 27.50 22.14 38.91
C VAL A 159 28.88 22.79 38.96
N SER A 160 29.50 22.69 40.14
CA SER A 160 30.93 22.93 40.37
C SER A 160 31.74 21.69 40.00
#